data_AF-A0A838GBN6-F1
#
_entry.id   AF-A0A838GBN6-F1
#
_cell.length_a   1.000
_cell.length_b   1.000
_cell.length_c   1.000
_cell.angle_alpha   90.00
_cell.angle_beta   90.00
_cell.angle_gamma   90.00
#
_symmetry.space_group_name_H-M   'P 1'
#
loop_
_entity.id
_entity.type
_entity.pdbx_description
1 polymer ?
#
loop_
_entity_poly.entity_id
_entity_poly.type
_entity_poly.pdbx_seq_one_letter_code
_entity_poly.pdbx_strand_id
1 'polypeptide(L)' 'STEPIPRPANWGGYRVTPAMFEFWQGRPNRLHDRLRYDRTPHGWEIIRLAP' A
#
# COMPACT_ATOMS: atom_id res chain seq x y z
N SER A 1 5.97 12.73 39.81
CA SER A 1 6.36 11.46 39.16
C SER A 1 6.49 11.76 37.68
N THR A 2 7.72 11.73 37.16
CA THR A 2 8.04 12.17 35.79
C THR A 2 9.01 11.19 35.13
N GLU A 3 9.00 9.92 35.57
CA GLU A 3 9.80 8.89 34.92
C GLU A 3 9.07 8.31 33.71
N PRO A 4 9.76 8.16 32.57
CA PRO A 4 9.18 7.57 31.37
C PRO A 4 8.97 6.06 31.55
N ILE A 5 7.79 5.58 31.15
CA ILE A 5 7.45 4.14 31.16
C ILE A 5 8.26 3.43 30.08
N PRO A 6 9.01 2.37 30.40
CA PRO A 6 9.78 1.64 29.40
C PRO A 6 8.84 0.88 28.44
N ARG A 7 9.19 0.89 27.16
CA ARG A 7 8.47 0.13 26.14
C ARG A 7 8.65 -1.38 26.35
N PRO A 8 7.58 -2.20 26.31
CA PRO A 8 7.70 -3.66 26.43
C PRO A 8 8.63 -4.27 25.37
N ALA A 9 9.37 -5.32 25.74
CA ALA A 9 10.33 -5.98 24.84
C ALA A 9 9.66 -6.59 23.59
N ASN A 10 8.41 -7.02 23.72
CA ASN A 10 7.59 -7.56 22.64
C ASN A 10 6.83 -6.49 21.84
N TRP A 11 6.97 -5.21 22.18
CA TRP A 11 6.30 -4.14 21.45
C TRP A 11 7.05 -3.88 20.15
N GLY A 12 6.39 -4.14 19.04
CA GLY A 12 6.95 -3.97 17.70
C GLY A 12 5.85 -3.80 16.67
N GLY A 13 6.21 -3.96 15.40
CA GLY A 13 5.27 -3.87 14.30
C GLY A 13 5.66 -4.78 13.15
N TYR A 14 4.73 -4.95 12.22
CA TYR A 14 4.93 -5.72 11.00
C TYR A 14 5.10 -4.77 9.81
N ARG A 15 5.94 -5.17 8.85
CA ARG A 15 6.07 -4.49 7.56
C ARG A 15 5.41 -5.31 6.46
N VAL A 16 4.37 -4.76 5.85
CA VAL A 16 3.81 -5.32 4.62
C VAL A 16 4.71 -4.90 3.45
N THR A 17 5.26 -5.89 2.75
CA THR A 17 6.01 -5.66 1.51
C THR A 17 5.09 -6.03 0.35
N PRO A 18 4.57 -5.05 -0.42
CA PRO A 18 3.57 -5.35 -1.43
C PRO A 18 4.17 -6.17 -2.57
N ALA A 19 3.49 -7.24 -2.95
CA ALA A 19 3.68 -7.91 -4.24
C ALA A 19 2.88 -7.19 -5.34
N MET A 20 1.77 -6.55 -4.97
CA MET A 20 0.88 -5.80 -5.86
C MET A 20 0.13 -4.73 -5.06
N PHE A 21 -0.24 -3.63 -5.73
CA PHE A 21 -1.21 -2.65 -5.22
C PHE A 21 -1.96 -1.96 -6.37
N GLU A 22 -3.10 -1.35 -6.08
CA GLU A 22 -3.93 -0.64 -7.06
C GLU A 22 -4.23 0.78 -6.58
N PHE A 23 -4.08 1.76 -7.47
CA PHE A 23 -4.67 3.08 -7.31
C PHE A 23 -6.02 3.11 -8.04
N TRP A 24 -7.05 3.48 -7.29
CA TRP A 24 -8.41 3.62 -7.79
C TRP A 24 -8.86 5.07 -7.61
N GLN A 25 -9.24 5.73 -8.71
CA GLN A 25 -9.68 7.13 -8.70
C GLN A 25 -11.08 7.27 -9.29
N GLY A 26 -11.96 7.93 -8.53
CA GLY A 26 -13.32 8.28 -8.93
C GLY A 26 -13.39 9.23 -10.13
N ARG A 27 -14.31 8.96 -11.08
CA ARG A 27 -14.71 9.90 -12.15
C ARG A 27 -16.24 10.07 -12.18
N PRO A 28 -16.77 11.24 -12.61
CA PRO A 28 -18.22 11.55 -12.55
C PRO A 28 -19.12 10.61 -13.36
N ASN A 29 -18.59 9.90 -14.35
CA ASN A 29 -19.31 9.00 -15.26
C ASN A 29 -19.16 7.51 -14.91
N ARG A 30 -18.69 7.17 -13.70
CA ARG A 30 -18.39 5.79 -13.25
C ARG A 30 -17.26 5.10 -14.04
N LEU A 31 -16.57 5.79 -14.94
CA LEU A 31 -15.38 5.29 -15.59
C LEU A 31 -14.15 5.57 -14.72
N HIS A 32 -14.01 4.78 -13.67
CA HIS A 32 -12.89 4.86 -12.73
C HIS A 32 -11.53 4.66 -13.41
N ASP A 33 -10.56 5.49 -13.04
CA ASP A 33 -9.17 5.22 -13.39
C ASP A 33 -8.63 4.16 -12.43
N ARG A 34 -8.25 3.01 -12.97
CA ARG A 34 -7.68 1.89 -12.20
C ARG A 34 -6.27 1.60 -12.71
N LEU A 35 -5.28 1.85 -11.87
CA LEU A 35 -3.86 1.58 -12.16
C LEU A 35 -3.35 0.52 -11.19
N ARG A 36 -3.06 -0.68 -11.69
CA ARG A 36 -2.46 -1.76 -10.92
C ARG A 36 -0.95 -1.76 -11.12
N TYR A 37 -0.23 -1.94 -10.03
CA TYR A 37 1.23 -2.06 -9.98
C TYR A 37 1.58 -3.48 -9.53
N ASP A 38 2.28 -4.23 -10.36
CA ASP A 38 2.78 -5.57 -10.04
C ASP A 38 4.30 -5.53 -9.88
N ARG A 39 4.81 -6.14 -8.81
CA ARG A 39 6.24 -6.18 -8.53
C ARG A 39 6.92 -7.18 -9.47
N THR A 40 8.00 -6.75 -10.11
CA THR A 40 8.85 -7.58 -10.97
C THR A 40 10.30 -7.56 -10.46
N PRO A 41 11.19 -8.44 -10.98
CA PRO A 41 12.62 -8.38 -10.66
C PRO A 41 13.30 -7.05 -11.03
N HIS A 42 12.70 -6.28 -11.95
CA HIS A 42 13.28 -5.05 -12.49
C HIS A 42 12.55 -3.79 -12.03
N GLY A 43 11.57 -3.90 -11.12
CA GLY A 43 10.81 -2.76 -10.61
C GLY A 43 9.32 -3.06 -10.56
N TRP A 44 8.53 -2.15 -11.14
CA TRP A 44 7.07 -2.26 -11.17
C TRP A 44 6.58 -2.25 -12.61
N GLU A 45 5.74 -3.22 -12.95
CA GLU A 45 4.92 -3.18 -14.15
C GLU A 45 3.59 -2.49 -13.83
N ILE A 46 3.09 -1.66 -14.75
CA ILE A 46 1.88 -0.85 -14.55
C ILE A 46 0.85 -1.24 -15.60
N ILE A 47 -0.34 -1.61 -15.13
CA ILE A 47 -1.46 -2.02 -15.99
C ILE A 47 -2.66 -1.12 -15.70
N ARG A 48 -3.26 -0.56 -16.76
CA ARG A 48 -4.56 0.12 -16.68
C ARG A 48 -5.67 -0.90 -16.80
N LEU A 49 -6.56 -0.96 -15.80
CA LEU A 49 -7.70 -1.88 -15.78
C LEU A 49 -8.96 -1.16 -16.26
N ALA A 50 -9.91 -1.93 -16.80
CA ALA A 50 -11.24 -1.43 -17.07
C ALA A 50 -11.96 -1.08 -15.75
N PRO A 51 -12.74 0.02 -15.71
CA PRO A 51 -13.59 0.37 -14.57
C PRO A 51 -14.70 -0.64 -14.31
#